data_AF-A0A0M0F719-F1
#
_entry.id   AF-A0A0M0F719-F1
#
_cell.length_a   1.000
_cell.length_b   1.000
_cell.length_c   1.000
_cell.angle_alpha   90.00
_cell.angle_beta   90.00
_cell.angle_gamma   90.00
#
_symmetry.space_group_name_H-M   'P 1'
#
loop_
_entity.id
_entity.type
_entity.pdbx_description
1 polymer ?
#
loop_
_entity_poly.entity_id
_entity_poly.type
_entity_poly.pdbx_seq_one_letter_code
_entity_poly.pdbx_strand_id
1 'polypeptide(L)'
;MGAVNADTWADVVLLLVLAGAGLLLVWCARATADGRIGRNQVAGIRTATTLASDEAWRTAHRAARPLSEAAGWVLVAAAPVLFLVDDDAGLVVVLVAAGLTLTLTVGGLVVGTRAVRREADRSR
;
A
#
# COMPACT_ATOMS: atom_id res chain seq x y z
N MET A 1 35.61 -15.67 -0.69
CA MET A 1 34.18 -15.51 -0.36
C MET A 1 34.13 -14.72 0.94
N GLY A 2 34.06 -13.39 0.84
CA GLY A 2 34.09 -12.51 2.00
C GLY A 2 32.89 -12.79 2.90
N ALA A 3 33.10 -12.83 4.21
CA ALA A 3 32.04 -13.04 5.17
C ALA A 3 30.95 -12.00 4.94
N VAL A 4 29.72 -12.47 4.71
CA VAL A 4 28.53 -11.63 4.72
C VAL A 4 28.39 -11.13 6.16
N ASN A 5 28.57 -9.82 6.38
CA ASN A 5 28.47 -9.21 7.69
C ASN A 5 26.99 -9.21 8.15
N ALA A 6 26.75 -9.07 9.46
CA ALA A 6 25.40 -9.04 10.02
C ALA A 6 24.53 -7.94 9.37
N ASP A 7 25.15 -6.82 9.00
CA ASP A 7 24.51 -5.68 8.35
C ASP A 7 23.96 -6.07 6.96
N THR A 8 24.73 -6.87 6.20
CA THR A 8 24.28 -7.38 4.90
C THR A 8 23.06 -8.29 5.02
N TRP A 9 22.96 -9.09 6.09
CA TRP A 9 21.75 -9.88 6.34
C TRP A 9 20.55 -9.01 6.71
N ALA A 10 20.77 -7.94 7.49
CA ALA A 10 19.73 -6.97 7.81
C ALA A 10 19.20 -6.27 6.55
N ASP A 11 20.07 -5.85 5.64
CA ASP A 11 19.69 -5.21 4.37
C ASP A 11 18.90 -6.15 3.47
N VAL A 12 19.31 -7.42 3.38
CA VAL A 12 18.59 -8.45 2.61
C VAL A 12 17.20 -8.67 3.21
N VAL A 13 17.10 -8.79 4.53
CA VAL A 13 15.80 -8.95 5.21
C VAL A 13 14.93 -7.73 4.96
N LEU A 14 15.46 -6.52 5.10
CA LEU A 14 14.73 -5.27 4.91
C LEU A 14 14.26 -5.12 3.46
N LEU A 15 15.09 -5.47 2.47
CA LEU A 15 14.69 -5.52 1.06
C LEU A 15 13.53 -6.47 0.84
N LEU A 16 13.59 -7.69 1.37
CA LEU A 16 12.53 -8.69 1.21
C LEU A 16 11.23 -8.21 1.85
N VAL A 17 11.32 -7.57 3.02
CA VAL A 17 10.16 -7.00 3.72
C VAL A 17 9.55 -5.85 2.93
N LEU A 18 10.34 -4.87 2.49
CA LEU A 18 9.85 -3.71 1.74
C LEU A 18 9.27 -4.11 0.38
N ALA A 19 10.00 -4.90 -0.40
CA ALA A 19 9.53 -5.35 -1.70
C ALA A 19 8.31 -6.27 -1.57
N GLY A 20 8.33 -7.20 -0.62
CA GLY A 20 7.22 -8.10 -0.34
C GLY A 20 5.95 -7.36 0.10
N ALA A 21 6.08 -6.42 1.04
CA ALA A 21 4.96 -5.59 1.49
C ALA A 21 4.43 -4.71 0.36
N GLY A 22 5.31 -4.11 -0.44
CA GLY A 22 4.95 -3.29 -1.60
C GLY A 22 4.18 -4.08 -2.65
N LEU A 23 4.67 -5.25 -3.04
CA LEU A 23 4.00 -6.15 -3.97
C LEU A 23 2.66 -6.66 -3.43
N LEU A 24 2.60 -6.98 -2.14
CA LEU A 24 1.35 -7.38 -1.48
C LEU A 24 0.32 -6.25 -1.48
N LEU A 25 0.73 -5.00 -1.25
CA LEU A 25 -0.14 -3.82 -1.33
C LEU A 25 -0.67 -3.61 -2.76
N VAL A 26 0.20 -3.67 -3.78
CA VAL A 26 -0.20 -3.57 -5.19
C VAL A 26 -1.20 -4.66 -5.54
N TRP A 27 -0.92 -5.91 -5.14
CA TRP A 27 -1.81 -7.03 -5.37
C TRP A 27 -3.16 -6.84 -4.67
N CYS A 28 -3.18 -6.45 -3.39
CA CYS A 28 -4.41 -6.18 -2.64
C CYS A 28 -5.24 -5.05 -3.29
N ALA A 29 -4.58 -3.97 -3.74
CA ALA A 29 -5.24 -2.85 -4.41
C ALA A 29 -5.94 -3.30 -5.70
N ARG A 30 -5.26 -4.09 -6.52
CA ARG A 30 -5.82 -4.66 -7.75
C ARG A 30 -6.92 -5.66 -7.46
N ALA A 31 -6.66 -6.62 -6.58
CA ALA A 31 -7.58 -7.70 -6.28
C ALA A 31 -8.90 -7.20 -5.65
N THR A 32 -8.86 -6.16 -4.81
CA THR A 32 -10.08 -5.54 -4.27
C THR A 32 -10.83 -4.70 -5.31
N ALA A 33 -10.13 -3.94 -6.16
CA ALA A 33 -10.75 -3.15 -7.21
C ALA A 33 -11.36 -3.98 -8.35
N ASP A 34 -10.70 -5.08 -8.71
CA ASP A 34 -11.14 -6.03 -9.75
C ASP A 34 -12.19 -7.02 -9.21
N GLY A 35 -12.53 -6.96 -7.93
CA GLY A 35 -13.56 -7.80 -7.30
C GLY A 35 -13.12 -9.23 -6.94
N ARG A 36 -11.83 -9.56 -7.08
CA ARG A 36 -11.26 -10.86 -6.65
C ARG A 36 -11.27 -11.01 -5.13
N ILE A 37 -11.08 -9.91 -4.41
CA ILE A 37 -11.27 -9.82 -2.96
C ILE A 37 -12.56 -9.06 -2.69
N GLY A 38 -13.58 -9.81 -2.28
CA GLY A 38 -14.84 -9.26 -1.81
C GLY A 38 -14.72 -8.61 -0.44
N ARG A 39 -15.83 -8.04 0.02
CA ARG A 39 -15.97 -7.42 1.32
C ARG A 39 -15.58 -8.39 2.44
N ASN A 40 -14.62 -7.99 3.28
CA ASN A 40 -14.07 -8.83 4.35
C ASN A 40 -13.49 -7.98 5.49
N GLN A 41 -13.05 -8.63 6.57
CA GLN A 41 -12.49 -7.97 7.76
C GLN A 41 -10.96 -8.00 7.84
N VAL A 42 -10.27 -8.56 6.84
CA VAL A 42 -8.81 -8.81 6.87
C VAL A 42 -8.04 -7.83 5.99
N ALA A 43 -8.44 -7.66 4.73
CA ALA A 43 -7.69 -6.92 3.71
C ALA A 43 -8.55 -5.84 3.03
N GLY A 44 -7.92 -4.71 2.69
CA GLY A 44 -8.58 -3.56 2.06
C GLY A 44 -9.00 -2.46 3.04
N ILE A 45 -9.74 -1.48 2.52
CA ILE A 45 -10.27 -0.33 3.27
C ILE A 45 -11.52 -0.79 4.03
N ARG A 46 -11.43 -0.87 5.35
CA ARG A 46 -12.45 -1.43 6.24
C ARG A 46 -13.05 -0.35 7.13
N THR A 47 -13.90 0.47 6.54
CA THR A 47 -14.68 1.49 7.24
C THR A 47 -16.14 1.11 7.23
N ALA A 48 -16.94 1.69 8.13
CA ALA A 48 -18.40 1.51 8.09
C ALA A 48 -18.99 1.83 6.71
N THR A 49 -18.44 2.83 6.00
CA THR A 49 -18.86 3.20 4.65
C THR A 49 -18.53 2.12 3.62
N THR A 50 -17.31 1.59 3.60
CA THR A 50 -16.88 0.59 2.62
C THR A 50 -17.41 -0.81 2.90
N LEU A 51 -17.76 -1.10 4.16
CA LEU A 51 -18.36 -2.36 4.59
C LEU A 51 -19.90 -2.37 4.49
N ALA A 52 -20.54 -1.26 4.10
CA ALA A 52 -22.00 -1.16 4.05
C ALA A 52 -22.63 -2.12 3.02
N SER A 53 -21.99 -2.29 1.86
CA SER A 53 -22.46 -3.17 0.79
C SER A 53 -21.30 -3.57 -0.12
N ASP A 54 -21.51 -4.59 -0.95
CA ASP A 54 -20.50 -5.03 -1.92
C ASP A 54 -20.32 -4.01 -3.05
N GLU A 55 -21.32 -3.19 -3.35
CA GLU A 55 -21.16 -2.04 -4.26
C GLU A 55 -20.28 -0.97 -3.62
N ALA A 56 -20.55 -0.59 -2.36
CA ALA A 56 -19.75 0.39 -1.64
C ALA A 56 -18.28 -0.07 -1.52
N TRP A 57 -18.06 -1.37 -1.30
CA TRP A 57 -16.73 -1.97 -1.33
C TRP A 57 -16.04 -1.74 -2.68
N ARG A 58 -16.69 -2.13 -3.79
CA ARG A 58 -16.11 -2.02 -5.12
C ARG A 58 -15.88 -0.57 -5.55
N THR A 59 -16.85 0.33 -5.31
CA THR A 59 -16.71 1.77 -5.61
C THR A 59 -15.51 2.36 -4.87
N ALA A 60 -15.39 2.12 -3.57
CA ALA A 60 -14.28 2.66 -2.80
C ALA A 60 -12.92 2.15 -3.29
N HIS A 61 -12.80 0.85 -3.54
CA HIS A 61 -11.52 0.24 -3.93
C HIS A 61 -11.13 0.58 -5.36
N ARG A 62 -12.09 0.70 -6.30
CA ARG A 62 -11.82 1.22 -7.65
C ARG A 62 -11.27 2.65 -7.61
N ALA A 63 -11.87 3.50 -6.78
CA ALA A 63 -11.43 4.89 -6.62
C ALA A 63 -10.07 5.01 -5.90
N ALA A 64 -9.82 4.14 -4.91
CA ALA A 64 -8.57 4.14 -4.14
C ALA A 64 -7.40 3.47 -4.86
N ARG A 65 -7.66 2.59 -5.83
CA ARG A 65 -6.67 1.77 -6.53
C ARG A 65 -5.38 2.51 -6.93
N PRO A 66 -5.40 3.64 -7.66
CA PRO A 66 -4.17 4.27 -8.13
C PRO A 66 -3.27 4.73 -6.97
N LEU A 67 -3.85 5.24 -5.88
CA LEU A 67 -3.09 5.67 -4.71
C LEU A 67 -2.53 4.46 -3.93
N SER A 68 -3.34 3.41 -3.77
CA SER A 68 -2.89 2.18 -3.10
C SER A 68 -1.82 1.44 -3.89
N GLU A 69 -1.90 1.40 -5.23
CA GLU A 69 -0.84 0.86 -6.08
C GLU A 69 0.44 1.69 -5.98
N ALA A 70 0.33 3.02 -6.05
CA ALA A 70 1.49 3.92 -5.87
C ALA A 70 2.16 3.70 -4.51
N ALA A 71 1.38 3.53 -3.43
CA ALA A 71 1.89 3.27 -2.09
C ALA A 71 2.74 2.00 -2.04
N GLY A 72 2.34 0.95 -2.75
CA GLY A 72 3.10 -0.29 -2.85
C GLY A 72 4.35 -0.15 -3.73
N TRP A 73 4.25 0.55 -4.87
CA TRP A 73 5.40 0.78 -5.74
C TRP A 73 6.50 1.64 -5.11
N VAL A 74 6.15 2.57 -4.22
CA VAL A 74 7.13 3.31 -3.41
C VAL A 74 8.02 2.36 -2.60
N LEU A 75 7.42 1.38 -1.91
CA LEU A 75 8.18 0.41 -1.12
C LEU A 75 9.06 -0.49 -2.00
N VAL A 76 8.54 -0.95 -3.14
CA VAL A 76 9.30 -1.77 -4.10
C VAL A 76 10.50 -1.00 -4.65
N ALA A 77 10.33 0.28 -4.96
CA ALA A 77 11.40 1.13 -5.47
C ALA A 77 12.43 1.49 -4.41
N ALA A 78 12.03 1.66 -3.14
CA ALA A 78 12.94 1.97 -2.05
C ALA A 78 13.85 0.78 -1.66
N ALA A 79 13.35 -0.46 -1.81
CA ALA A 79 14.06 -1.66 -1.38
C ALA A 79 15.49 -1.83 -1.97
N PRO A 80 15.73 -1.72 -3.29
CA PRO A 80 17.08 -1.87 -3.84
C PRO A 80 18.02 -0.69 -3.53
N VAL A 81 17.47 0.48 -3.18
CA VAL A 81 18.28 1.69 -2.87
C VAL A 81 19.14 1.47 -1.63
N LEU A 82 18.69 0.63 -0.69
CA LEU A 82 19.42 0.31 0.54
C LEU A 82 20.81 -0.29 0.30
N PHE A 83 21.02 -0.94 -0.84
CA PHE A 83 22.33 -1.51 -1.21
C PHE A 83 23.25 -0.50 -1.91
N LEU A 84 22.77 0.72 -2.17
CA LEU A 84 23.47 1.75 -2.92
C LEU A 84 23.93 2.93 -2.04
N VAL A 85 23.53 2.94 -0.77
CA VAL A 85 23.72 4.06 0.16
C VAL A 85 24.34 3.56 1.47
N ASP A 86 24.88 4.47 2.27
CA ASP A 86 25.32 4.17 3.63
C ASP A 86 24.14 4.09 4.63
N ASP A 87 24.41 3.65 5.85
CA ASP A 87 23.39 3.37 6.87
C ASP A 87 22.54 4.60 7.21
N ASP A 88 23.18 5.77 7.36
CA ASP A 88 22.50 7.04 7.68
C ASP A 88 21.53 7.44 6.56
N ALA A 89 21.97 7.37 5.30
CA ALA A 89 21.13 7.61 4.14
C ALA A 89 20.05 6.52 3.97
N GLY A 90 20.36 5.26 4.30
CA GLY A 90 19.42 4.15 4.30
C GLY A 90 18.24 4.38 5.24
N LEU A 91 18.50 4.86 6.45
CA LEU A 91 17.44 5.24 7.40
C LEU A 91 16.53 6.34 6.82
N VAL A 92 17.11 7.37 6.18
CA VAL A 92 16.33 8.44 5.55
C VAL A 92 15.45 7.89 4.42
N VAL A 93 15.98 6.99 3.58
CA VAL A 93 15.22 6.34 2.51
C VAL A 93 14.01 5.58 3.07
N VAL A 94 14.20 4.80 4.14
CA VAL A 94 13.11 4.05 4.79
C VAL A 94 12.04 4.99 5.35
N LEU A 95 12.44 6.06 6.04
CA LEU A 95 11.51 7.02 6.63
C LEU A 95 10.69 7.76 5.56
N VAL A 96 11.34 8.17 4.46
CA VAL A 96 10.65 8.82 3.33
C VAL A 96 9.69 7.85 2.66
N ALA A 97 10.11 6.62 2.38
CA ALA A 97 9.27 5.59 1.77
C ALA A 97 8.04 5.30 2.65
N ALA A 98 8.25 5.11 3.96
CA ALA A 98 7.17 4.89 4.93
C ALA A 98 6.19 6.07 4.97
N GLY A 99 6.69 7.31 5.03
CA GLY A 99 5.87 8.52 5.05
C GLY A 99 5.03 8.68 3.78
N LEU A 100 5.62 8.43 2.61
CA LEU A 100 4.92 8.46 1.31
C LEU A 100 3.85 7.36 1.23
N THR A 101 4.20 6.11 1.57
CA THR A 101 3.27 4.99 1.58
C THR A 101 2.10 5.24 2.53
N LEU A 102 2.34 5.79 3.72
CA LEU A 102 1.28 6.16 4.66
C LEU A 102 0.37 7.24 4.09
N THR A 103 0.96 8.31 3.54
CA THR A 103 0.21 9.42 2.94
C THR A 103 -0.67 8.96 1.79
N LEU A 104 -0.13 8.14 0.89
CA LEU A 104 -0.86 7.58 -0.24
C LEU A 104 -1.98 6.62 0.22
N THR A 105 -1.72 5.80 1.24
CA THR A 105 -2.71 4.89 1.83
C THR A 105 -3.87 5.65 2.46
N VAL A 106 -3.58 6.69 3.25
CA VAL A 106 -4.58 7.58 3.83
C VAL A 106 -5.34 8.34 2.73
N GLY A 107 -4.64 8.79 1.70
CA GLY A 107 -5.25 9.38 0.50
C GLY A 107 -6.25 8.42 -0.16
N GLY A 108 -5.87 7.15 -0.35
CA GLY A 108 -6.73 6.10 -0.89
C GLY A 108 -7.97 5.87 -0.03
N LEU A 109 -7.82 5.83 1.29
CA LEU A 109 -8.94 5.77 2.24
C LEU A 109 -9.91 6.96 2.06
N VAL A 110 -9.38 8.18 2.01
CA VAL A 110 -10.20 9.40 1.87
C VAL A 110 -10.90 9.44 0.51
N VAL A 111 -10.19 9.14 -0.58
CA VAL A 111 -10.76 9.14 -1.93
C VAL A 111 -11.82 8.04 -2.08
N GLY A 112 -11.54 6.83 -1.59
CA GLY A 112 -12.48 5.71 -1.64
C GLY A 112 -13.77 5.98 -0.86
N THR A 113 -13.66 6.50 0.37
CA THR A 113 -14.84 6.83 1.18
C THR A 113 -15.65 7.99 0.60
N ARG A 114 -14.99 9.02 0.03
CA ARG A 114 -15.66 10.12 -0.67
C ARG A 114 -16.39 9.64 -1.94
N ALA A 115 -15.84 8.68 -2.67
CA ALA A 115 -16.47 8.12 -3.86
C ALA A 115 -17.82 7.48 -3.53
N VAL A 116 -17.88 6.65 -2.49
CA VAL A 116 -19.13 6.01 -2.03
C VAL A 116 -20.17 7.05 -1.60
N ARG A 117 -19.76 8.08 -0.86
CA ARG A 117 -20.68 9.16 -0.42
C ARG A 117 -21.28 9.92 -1.60
N ARG A 118 -20.47 10.25 -2.61
CA ARG A 118 -20.93 10.92 -3.83
C ARG A 118 -21.96 10.10 -4.61
N GLU A 119 -21.82 8.77 -4.64
CA GLU A 119 -22.82 7.90 -5.25
C GLU A 119 -24.12 7.87 -4.45
N ALA A 120 -24.03 7.81 -3.12
CA ALA A 120 -25.20 7.85 -2.24
C ALA A 120 -25.98 9.17 -2.32
N ASP A 121 -25.29 10.30 -2.55
CA ASP A 121 -25.95 11.61 -2.70
C ASP A 121 -26.65 11.76 -4.07
N ARG A 122 -26.21 11.04 -5.12
CA ARG A 122 -26.82 11.08 -6.46
C ARG A 122 -28.08 10.23 -6.59
N SER A 123 -28.29 9.27 -5.70
CA SER A 123 -29.44 8.36 -5.72
C SER A 123 -30.60 8.83 -4.83
N ARG A 124 -30.45 9.97 -4.15
CA ARG A 124 -31.49 10.66 -3.39
C ARG A 124 -32.17 11.72 -4.27
#